data_AF-A0A2L0PP00-F1
#
_entry.id   AF-A0A2L0PP00-F1
#
_cell.length_a   1.000
_cell.length_b   1.000
_cell.length_c   1.000
_cell.angle_alpha   90.00
_cell.angle_beta   90.00
_cell.angle_gamma   90.00
#
_symmetry.space_group_name_H-M   'P 1'
#
loop_
_entity.id
_entity.type
_entity.pdbx_description
1 polymer ?
#
loop_
_entity_poly.entity_id
_entity_poly.type
_entity_poly.pdbx_seq_one_letter_code
_entity_poly.pdbx_strand_id
1 'polypeptide(L)'
;MAPRDVRFPVEQLQLFDAHQGLLGTLRQAAKQAENVALIVENKPILMYFADIERVLLAVAPSRLEQICQDANIVIQVKKIGDHPEWKQHAKAQMDSCLWQFAIWTSQGRLPNDLNVNQPISLHSWPNITRLAYIPDAMRLSAFLTKSPVSLPMTYKMIRVELTDLLNFISACHVTNLIRMTSATSAGVTASATVGLGSQGQQQTVHTTANHSASQQVSENENQVTQAAPVASPARPKQQPSSMLQRLLKKLTGK
;
A
#
# COMPACT_ATOMS: atom_id res chain seq x y z
N MET A 1 19.24 -20.76 29.33
CA MET A 1 19.71 -19.90 28.22
C MET A 1 19.42 -18.47 28.63
N ALA A 2 20.45 -17.67 28.94
CA ALA A 2 20.24 -16.28 29.38
C ALA A 2 19.54 -15.49 28.25
N PRO A 3 18.57 -14.59 28.56
CA PRO A 3 17.94 -13.78 27.54
C PRO A 3 19.03 -12.94 26.88
N ARG A 4 19.24 -13.11 25.57
CA ARG A 4 20.07 -12.21 24.78
C ARG A 4 19.50 -10.80 24.98
N ASP A 5 20.32 -9.88 25.46
CA ASP A 5 19.98 -8.46 25.52
C ASP A 5 19.88 -7.94 24.09
N VAL A 6 18.70 -8.08 23.46
CA VAL A 6 18.47 -7.57 22.11
C VAL A 6 18.35 -6.06 22.23
N ARG A 7 19.41 -5.38 21.81
CA ARG A 7 19.48 -3.93 21.68
C ARG A 7 19.15 -3.55 20.26
N PHE A 8 18.46 -2.42 20.10
CA PHE A 8 18.23 -1.84 18.79
C PHE A 8 19.55 -1.27 18.25
N PRO A 9 20.05 -1.75 17.10
CA PRO A 9 21.36 -1.37 16.58
C PRO A 9 21.26 -0.03 15.82
N VAL A 10 21.18 1.07 16.56
CA VAL A 10 21.02 2.43 15.98
C VAL A 10 22.19 2.81 15.06
N GLU A 11 23.38 2.27 15.33
CA GLU A 11 24.59 2.47 14.54
C GLU A 11 24.53 1.81 13.15
N GLN A 12 23.64 0.83 12.96
CA GLN A 12 23.40 0.19 11.66
C GLN A 12 22.29 0.89 10.87
N LEU A 13 21.64 1.90 11.46
CA LEU A 13 20.51 2.58 10.85
C LEU A 13 20.99 3.43 9.67
N GLN A 14 20.50 3.06 8.50
CA GLN A 14 20.64 3.84 7.29
C GLN A 14 19.31 4.51 6.96
N LEU A 15 19.38 5.66 6.29
CA LEU A 15 18.22 6.43 5.87
C LEU A 15 18.04 6.39 4.35
N PHE A 16 16.81 6.55 3.89
CA PHE A 16 16.49 6.84 2.49
C PHE A 16 15.45 7.96 2.39
N ASP A 17 15.42 8.63 1.25
CA ASP A 17 14.41 9.65 0.97
C ASP A 17 13.20 9.02 0.25
N ALA A 18 12.05 9.00 0.93
CA ALA A 18 10.81 8.44 0.40
C ALA A 18 10.12 9.35 -0.64
N HIS A 19 10.69 10.51 -0.95
CA HIS A 19 10.21 11.48 -1.94
C HIS A 19 11.05 11.50 -3.23
N GLN A 20 12.07 10.65 -3.34
CA GLN A 20 12.94 10.54 -4.53
C GLN A 20 12.65 9.27 -5.34
N GLY A 21 13.25 9.21 -6.55
CA GLY A 21 13.19 8.07 -7.45
C GLY A 21 11.76 7.69 -7.86
N LEU A 22 11.55 6.40 -8.16
CA LEU A 22 10.25 5.89 -8.60
C LEU A 22 9.18 5.96 -7.52
N LEU A 23 9.54 5.63 -6.28
CA LEU A 23 8.62 5.70 -5.15
C LEU A 23 8.09 7.13 -4.96
N GLY A 24 9.00 8.11 -4.85
CA GLY A 24 8.64 9.51 -4.66
C GLY A 24 7.81 10.07 -5.81
N THR A 25 8.21 9.75 -7.05
CA THR A 25 7.49 10.20 -8.25
C THR A 25 6.06 9.64 -8.28
N LEU A 26 5.87 8.35 -7.97
CA LEU A 26 4.55 7.75 -7.93
C LEU A 26 3.70 8.29 -6.78
N ARG A 27 4.28 8.51 -5.59
CA ARG A 27 3.60 9.16 -4.46
C ARG A 27 3.13 10.56 -4.82
N GLN A 28 3.94 11.32 -5.57
CA GLN A 28 3.56 12.65 -6.01
C GLN A 28 2.43 12.60 -7.05
N ALA A 29 2.49 11.66 -8.00
CA ALA A 29 1.41 11.43 -8.96
C ALA A 29 0.09 11.04 -8.28
N ALA A 30 0.13 10.22 -7.23
CA ALA A 30 -1.06 9.82 -6.46
C ALA A 30 -1.78 10.99 -5.76
N LYS A 31 -1.09 12.11 -5.51
CA LYS A 31 -1.71 13.34 -4.97
C LYS A 31 -2.39 14.19 -6.04
N GLN A 32 -2.18 13.86 -7.31
CA GLN A 32 -2.73 14.59 -8.45
C GLN A 32 -3.94 13.84 -8.99
N ALA A 33 -4.99 14.56 -9.39
CA ALA A 33 -6.17 13.99 -10.03
C ALA A 33 -5.97 13.80 -11.54
N GLU A 34 -4.78 13.34 -11.95
CA GLU A 34 -4.38 13.28 -13.35
C GLU A 34 -3.85 11.89 -13.72
N ASN A 35 -4.23 11.41 -14.90
CA ASN A 35 -3.63 10.20 -15.46
C ASN A 35 -2.22 10.54 -15.95
N VAL A 36 -1.24 9.72 -15.58
CA VAL A 36 0.16 9.96 -15.95
C VAL A 36 0.86 8.68 -16.39
N ALA A 37 1.82 8.81 -17.30
CA ALA A 37 2.81 7.79 -17.61
C ALA A 37 4.16 8.20 -17.02
N LEU A 38 4.80 7.28 -16.30
CA LEU A 38 6.17 7.42 -15.82
C LEU A 38 7.09 6.74 -16.82
N ILE A 39 8.09 7.47 -17.29
CA ILE A 39 8.96 7.09 -18.40
C ILE A 39 10.43 7.17 -17.97
N VAL A 40 11.16 6.10 -18.24
CA VAL A 40 12.62 6.01 -18.02
C VAL A 40 13.27 5.63 -19.35
N GLU A 41 14.34 6.32 -19.74
CA GLU A 41 15.08 6.05 -21.00
C GLU A 41 14.17 6.01 -22.25
N ASN A 42 13.20 6.93 -22.33
CA ASN A 42 12.17 6.95 -23.38
C ASN A 42 11.40 5.63 -23.49
N LYS A 43 11.14 4.92 -22.39
CA LYS A 43 10.22 3.79 -22.33
C LYS A 43 9.30 3.97 -21.12
N PRO A 44 7.98 3.88 -21.27
CA PRO A 44 7.10 3.94 -20.11
C PRO A 44 7.29 2.68 -19.27
N ILE A 45 7.42 2.89 -17.97
CA ILE A 45 7.61 1.82 -16.99
C ILE A 45 6.32 1.49 -16.25
N LEU A 46 5.44 2.49 -16.10
CA LEU A 46 4.08 2.32 -15.62
C LEU A 46 3.20 3.50 -16.05
N MET A 47 1.89 3.30 -15.95
CA MET A 47 0.87 4.33 -16.06
C MET A 47 -0.02 4.30 -14.82
N TYR A 48 -0.34 5.46 -14.29
CA TYR A 48 -1.31 5.63 -13.20
C TYR A 48 -2.58 6.28 -13.76
N PHE A 49 -3.72 5.68 -13.44
CA PHE A 49 -5.05 6.19 -13.76
C PHE A 49 -5.72 6.63 -12.46
N ALA A 50 -5.82 7.96 -12.27
CA ALA A 50 -6.25 8.56 -11.02
C ALA A 50 -7.74 8.31 -10.74
N ASP A 51 -8.57 8.33 -11.77
CA ASP A 51 -10.03 8.19 -11.66
C ASP A 51 -10.48 6.79 -11.17
N ILE A 52 -9.68 5.76 -11.44
CA ILE A 52 -9.94 4.39 -11.00
C ILE A 52 -8.95 3.90 -9.93
N GLU A 53 -8.00 4.74 -9.51
CA GLU A 53 -6.92 4.42 -8.58
C GLU A 53 -6.19 3.11 -8.91
N ARG A 54 -5.86 2.93 -10.19
CA ARG A 54 -5.17 1.74 -10.70
C ARG A 54 -3.89 2.08 -11.44
N VAL A 55 -2.97 1.14 -11.37
CA VAL A 55 -1.66 1.22 -12.03
C VAL A 55 -1.56 0.11 -13.07
N LEU A 56 -1.15 0.48 -14.28
CA LEU A 56 -0.71 -0.42 -15.33
C LEU A 56 0.82 -0.48 -15.29
N LEU A 57 1.37 -1.64 -14.98
CA LEU A 57 2.82 -1.88 -15.01
C LEU A 57 3.22 -2.26 -16.45
N ALA A 58 4.12 -1.49 -17.05
CA ALA A 58 4.51 -1.65 -18.45
C ALA A 58 5.81 -2.46 -18.64
N VAL A 59 6.53 -2.74 -17.54
CA VAL A 59 7.76 -3.56 -17.52
C VAL A 59 7.68 -4.63 -16.45
N ALA A 60 8.57 -5.63 -16.53
CA ALA A 60 8.62 -6.74 -15.59
C ALA A 60 8.98 -6.27 -14.15
N PRO A 61 8.53 -6.99 -13.10
CA PRO A 61 8.83 -6.66 -11.70
C PRO A 61 10.31 -6.47 -11.41
N SER A 62 11.18 -7.31 -11.97
CA SER A 62 12.64 -7.20 -11.78
C SER A 62 13.22 -5.88 -12.28
N ARG A 63 12.68 -5.32 -13.38
CA ARG A 63 13.09 -4.00 -13.88
C ARG A 63 12.56 -2.88 -12.99
N LEU A 64 11.33 -3.00 -12.48
CA LEU A 64 10.78 -2.02 -11.53
C LEU A 64 11.59 -2.00 -10.23
N GLU A 65 11.96 -3.17 -9.72
CA GLU A 65 12.80 -3.30 -8.53
C GLU A 65 14.16 -2.62 -8.73
N GLN A 66 14.85 -2.88 -9.85
CA GLN A 66 16.10 -2.20 -10.20
C GLN A 66 15.94 -0.68 -10.22
N ILE A 67 14.84 -0.18 -10.80
CA ILE A 67 14.55 1.25 -10.87
C ILE A 67 14.25 1.83 -9.48
N CYS A 68 13.54 1.11 -8.62
CA CYS A 68 13.29 1.53 -7.22
C CYS A 68 14.58 1.67 -6.41
N GLN A 69 15.60 0.88 -6.72
CA GLN A 69 16.88 0.88 -6.00
C GLN A 69 17.83 1.99 -6.46
N ASP A 70 17.58 2.60 -7.63
CA ASP A 70 18.34 3.73 -8.13
C ASP A 70 17.68 5.06 -7.73
N ALA A 71 18.21 5.69 -6.67
CA ALA A 71 17.72 6.97 -6.18
C ALA A 71 17.96 8.14 -7.16
N ASN A 72 18.89 7.99 -8.11
CA ASN A 72 19.26 9.04 -9.07
C ASN A 72 18.57 8.85 -10.44
N ILE A 73 17.66 7.88 -10.55
CA ILE A 73 16.97 7.60 -11.80
C ILE A 73 16.15 8.80 -12.26
N VAL A 74 16.37 9.22 -13.51
CA VAL A 74 15.61 10.31 -14.12
C VAL A 74 14.30 9.76 -14.66
N ILE A 75 13.19 10.18 -14.05
CA ILE A 75 11.84 9.78 -14.45
C ILE A 75 11.13 10.97 -15.07
N GLN A 76 10.69 10.80 -16.32
CA GLN A 76 9.81 11.75 -16.97
C GLN A 76 8.35 11.39 -16.65
N VAL A 77 7.61 12.34 -16.10
CA VAL A 77 6.16 12.21 -15.91
C VAL A 77 5.46 12.91 -17.06
N LYS A 78 4.66 12.16 -17.82
CA LYS A 78 3.82 12.73 -18.89
C LYS A 78 2.35 12.55 -18.55
N LYS A 79 1.58 13.63 -18.59
CA LYS A 79 0.12 13.55 -18.54
C LYS A 79 -0.36 12.74 -19.74
N ILE A 80 -1.29 11.82 -19.50
CA ILE A 80 -1.96 11.05 -20.53
C ILE A 80 -3.44 11.38 -20.50
N GLY A 81 -4.10 11.25 -21.65
CA GLY A 81 -5.54 11.49 -21.74
C GLY A 81 -6.34 10.36 -21.06
N ASP A 82 -7.62 10.32 -21.38
CA ASP A 82 -8.41 9.15 -21.08
C ASP A 82 -8.12 8.02 -22.08
N HIS A 83 -7.86 6.83 -21.57
CA HIS A 83 -7.49 5.63 -22.33
C HIS A 83 -8.20 4.40 -21.75
N PRO A 84 -9.49 4.20 -22.06
CA PRO A 84 -10.26 3.05 -21.56
C PRO A 84 -9.60 1.69 -21.86
N GLU A 85 -8.95 1.58 -23.03
CA GLU A 85 -8.24 0.39 -23.47
C GLU A 85 -6.99 0.08 -22.63
N TRP A 86 -6.41 1.07 -21.95
CA TRP A 86 -5.30 0.84 -21.01
C TRP A 86 -5.82 0.61 -19.60
N LYS A 87 -6.88 1.31 -19.20
CA LYS A 87 -7.53 1.16 -17.91
C LYS A 87 -7.99 -0.27 -17.65
N GLN A 88 -8.54 -0.97 -18.66
CA GLN A 88 -8.93 -2.39 -18.53
C GLN A 88 -7.75 -3.34 -18.21
N HIS A 89 -6.51 -2.92 -18.47
CA HIS A 89 -5.31 -3.69 -18.17
C HIS A 89 -4.63 -3.24 -16.86
N ALA A 90 -5.06 -2.13 -16.27
CA ALA A 90 -4.54 -1.60 -15.01
C ALA A 90 -5.06 -2.42 -13.82
N LYS A 91 -4.41 -3.55 -13.55
CA LYS A 91 -4.85 -4.51 -12.52
C LYS A 91 -4.32 -4.20 -11.12
N ALA A 92 -3.20 -3.48 -11.01
CA ALA A 92 -2.59 -3.21 -9.72
C ALA A 92 -3.26 -2.02 -9.03
N GLN A 93 -3.46 -2.11 -7.71
CA GLN A 93 -3.92 -0.97 -6.93
C GLN A 93 -2.76 -0.04 -6.62
N MET A 94 -3.06 1.26 -6.50
CA MET A 94 -2.06 2.26 -6.11
C MET A 94 -1.35 1.87 -4.81
N ASP A 95 -2.09 1.59 -3.73
CA ASP A 95 -1.49 1.24 -2.44
C ASP A 95 -0.64 -0.04 -2.49
N SER A 96 -1.04 -1.04 -3.27
CA SER A 96 -0.24 -2.26 -3.47
C SER A 96 1.09 -1.96 -4.18
N CYS A 97 1.08 -1.06 -5.16
CA CYS A 97 2.30 -0.62 -5.83
C CYS A 97 3.19 0.19 -4.89
N LEU A 98 2.62 1.15 -4.17
CA LEU A 98 3.36 1.97 -3.20
C LEU A 98 3.98 1.12 -2.10
N TRP A 99 3.25 0.14 -1.57
CA TRP A 99 3.77 -0.84 -0.60
C TRP A 99 4.97 -1.61 -1.15
N GLN A 100 4.83 -2.20 -2.35
CA GLN A 100 5.90 -2.98 -2.98
C GLN A 100 7.13 -2.10 -3.28
N PHE A 101 6.91 -0.89 -3.78
CA PHE A 101 8.00 0.04 -4.11
C PHE A 101 8.69 0.56 -2.84
N ALA A 102 7.96 0.74 -1.74
CA ALA A 102 8.55 1.08 -0.45
C ALA A 102 9.49 -0.02 0.03
N ILE A 103 9.13 -1.30 -0.10
CA ILE A 103 10.01 -2.43 0.25
C ILE A 103 11.27 -2.42 -0.64
N TRP A 104 11.11 -2.32 -1.96
CA TRP A 104 12.24 -2.32 -2.90
C TRP A 104 13.17 -1.12 -2.74
N THR A 105 12.63 0.05 -2.37
CA THR A 105 13.41 1.28 -2.19
C THR A 105 14.10 1.32 -0.82
N SER A 106 13.40 0.89 0.24
CA SER A 106 13.92 0.96 1.61
C SER A 106 15.09 0.01 1.82
N GLN A 107 14.99 -1.26 1.43
CA GLN A 107 16.05 -2.26 1.62
C GLN A 107 16.59 -2.31 3.07
N GLY A 108 15.69 -2.21 4.05
CA GLY A 108 16.07 -2.15 5.48
C GLY A 108 16.59 -0.80 5.93
N ARG A 109 16.35 0.28 5.18
CA ARG A 109 16.63 1.67 5.58
C ARG A 109 15.35 2.33 6.08
N LEU A 110 15.48 3.32 6.97
CA LEU A 110 14.35 4.09 7.50
C LEU A 110 14.10 5.34 6.63
N PRO A 111 12.84 5.73 6.37
CA PRO A 111 12.53 7.02 5.76
C PRO A 111 13.15 8.17 6.58
N ASN A 112 13.80 9.11 5.90
CA ASN A 112 14.51 10.23 6.54
C ASN A 112 13.59 11.21 7.31
N ASP A 113 12.28 11.16 7.05
CA ASP A 113 11.25 11.93 7.72
C ASP A 113 10.66 11.21 8.96
N LEU A 114 11.13 9.99 9.29
CA LEU A 114 10.78 9.28 10.52
C LEU A 114 11.88 9.37 11.58
N ASN A 115 11.48 9.70 12.80
CA ASN A 115 12.36 9.64 13.96
C ASN A 115 12.22 8.28 14.67
N VAL A 116 13.33 7.56 14.81
CA VAL A 116 13.46 6.26 15.49
C VAL A 116 12.82 6.23 16.90
N ASN A 117 12.94 7.32 17.65
CA ASN A 117 12.46 7.41 19.03
C ASN A 117 11.01 7.93 19.13
N GLN A 118 10.45 8.45 18.04
CA GLN A 118 9.08 8.95 18.03
C GLN A 118 8.09 7.78 18.13
N PRO A 119 7.17 7.79 19.11
CA PRO A 119 6.15 6.75 19.19
C PRO A 119 5.20 6.79 17.99
N ILE A 120 5.05 5.63 17.34
CA ILE A 120 4.15 5.41 16.22
C ILE A 120 3.13 4.33 16.53
N SER A 121 1.94 4.44 15.97
CA SER A 121 0.95 3.37 15.93
C SER A 121 0.37 3.23 14.52
N LEU A 122 -0.33 2.14 14.25
CA LEU A 122 -1.12 1.98 13.02
C LEU A 122 -2.58 2.36 13.30
N HIS A 123 -3.21 3.12 12.41
CA HIS A 123 -4.64 3.43 12.54
C HIS A 123 -5.55 2.31 12.02
N SER A 124 -5.01 1.43 11.17
CA SER A 124 -5.69 0.25 10.64
C SER A 124 -4.67 -0.82 10.25
N TRP A 125 -5.11 -2.07 10.10
CA TRP A 125 -4.23 -3.15 9.63
C TRP A 125 -3.99 -3.01 8.13
N PRO A 126 -2.75 -3.23 7.65
CA PRO A 126 -2.50 -3.42 6.22
C PRO A 126 -3.27 -4.66 5.73
N ASN A 127 -3.70 -4.65 4.46
CA ASN A 127 -4.34 -5.80 3.84
C ASN A 127 -3.32 -6.87 3.43
N ILE A 128 -2.74 -7.55 4.43
CA ILE A 128 -1.57 -8.44 4.27
C ILE A 128 -1.79 -9.54 3.23
N THR A 129 -3.02 -9.98 2.96
CA THR A 129 -3.31 -11.03 1.96
C THR A 129 -3.19 -10.56 0.52
N ARG A 130 -3.15 -9.25 0.27
CA ARG A 130 -3.08 -8.63 -1.06
C ARG A 130 -1.85 -7.75 -1.26
N LEU A 131 -0.96 -7.72 -0.28
CA LEU A 131 0.27 -6.94 -0.28
C LEU A 131 1.49 -7.84 -0.40
N ALA A 132 2.61 -7.24 -0.82
CA ALA A 132 3.87 -7.94 -0.87
C ALA A 132 4.27 -8.46 0.51
N TYR A 133 4.77 -9.70 0.56
CA TYR A 133 5.12 -10.35 1.80
C TYR A 133 6.26 -9.63 2.53
N ILE A 134 6.09 -9.45 3.83
CA ILE A 134 7.14 -9.05 4.77
C ILE A 134 7.05 -10.00 5.97
N PRO A 135 8.18 -10.59 6.43
CA PRO A 135 8.20 -11.41 7.64
C PRO A 135 7.58 -10.69 8.84
N ASP A 136 6.85 -11.43 9.67
CA ASP A 136 6.20 -10.93 10.89
C ASP A 136 5.24 -9.73 10.71
N ALA A 137 4.86 -9.35 9.48
CA ALA A 137 3.96 -8.22 9.21
C ALA A 137 2.66 -8.28 10.02
N MET A 138 2.10 -9.48 10.20
CA MET A 138 0.89 -9.69 11.01
C MET A 138 1.13 -9.41 12.49
N ARG A 139 2.26 -9.87 13.06
CA ARG A 139 2.62 -9.63 14.46
C ARG A 139 2.91 -8.15 14.71
N LEU A 140 3.62 -7.52 13.78
CA LEU A 140 3.90 -6.08 13.79
C LEU A 140 2.60 -5.26 13.72
N SER A 141 1.68 -5.62 12.81
CA SER A 141 0.37 -4.97 12.68
C SER A 141 -0.43 -5.05 13.98
N ALA A 142 -0.59 -6.28 14.51
CA ALA A 142 -1.32 -6.52 15.74
C ALA A 142 -0.74 -5.74 16.94
N PHE A 143 0.58 -5.64 17.00
CA PHE A 143 1.26 -4.91 18.05
C PHE A 143 1.09 -3.40 17.92
N LEU A 144 1.36 -2.83 16.74
CA LEU A 144 1.34 -1.38 16.51
C LEU A 144 -0.06 -0.78 16.46
N THR A 145 -1.12 -1.57 16.29
CA THR A 145 -2.50 -1.06 16.46
C THR A 145 -2.94 -0.85 17.90
N LYS A 146 -2.25 -1.43 18.89
CA LYS A 146 -2.71 -1.38 20.29
C LYS A 146 -2.35 -0.06 20.98
N SER A 147 -1.12 0.42 20.78
CA SER A 147 -0.62 1.61 21.46
C SER A 147 0.57 2.19 20.70
N PRO A 148 0.75 3.53 20.70
CA PRO A 148 1.96 4.15 20.18
C PRO A 148 3.23 3.65 20.87
N VAL A 149 4.26 3.34 20.09
CA VAL A 149 5.52 2.76 20.57
C VAL A 149 6.66 3.12 19.63
N SER A 150 7.88 3.27 20.15
CA SER A 150 9.06 3.60 19.34
C SER A 150 9.63 2.38 18.61
N LEU A 151 10.47 2.60 17.60
CA LEU A 151 11.11 1.49 16.86
C LEU A 151 12.02 0.63 17.74
N PRO A 152 12.88 1.20 18.63
CA PRO A 152 13.71 0.39 19.51
C PRO A 152 12.89 -0.52 20.42
N MET A 153 11.76 -0.01 20.92
CA MET A 153 10.89 -0.76 21.80
C MET A 153 10.11 -1.85 21.04
N THR A 154 9.64 -1.54 19.83
CA THR A 154 9.02 -2.51 18.92
C THR A 154 9.97 -3.65 18.59
N TYR A 155 11.20 -3.34 18.19
CA TYR A 155 12.25 -4.32 17.88
C TYR A 155 12.54 -5.22 19.09
N LYS A 156 12.67 -4.64 20.28
CA LYS A 156 12.92 -5.38 21.51
C LYS A 156 11.77 -6.32 21.88
N MET A 157 10.52 -5.91 21.70
CA MET A 157 9.34 -6.69 22.10
C MET A 157 8.96 -7.78 21.09
N ILE A 158 8.99 -7.47 19.79
CA ILE A 158 8.55 -8.42 18.75
C ILE A 158 9.67 -9.38 18.35
N ARG A 159 10.94 -8.99 18.55
CA ARG A 159 12.13 -9.82 18.26
C ARG A 159 12.17 -10.25 16.78
N VAL A 160 12.13 -9.26 15.89
CA VAL A 160 12.19 -9.44 14.42
C VAL A 160 13.54 -9.01 13.89
N GLU A 161 13.85 -9.35 12.65
CA GLU A 161 15.01 -8.80 11.94
C GLU A 161 14.85 -7.29 11.70
N LEU A 162 15.95 -6.54 11.80
CA LEU A 162 15.91 -5.08 11.65
C LEU A 162 15.43 -4.70 10.25
N THR A 163 15.93 -5.39 9.22
CA THR A 163 15.54 -5.18 7.82
C THR A 163 14.02 -5.34 7.62
N ASP A 164 13.42 -6.38 8.21
CA ASP A 164 11.99 -6.65 8.08
C ASP A 164 11.15 -5.61 8.81
N LEU A 165 11.58 -5.20 10.02
CA LEU A 165 10.96 -4.09 10.74
C LEU A 165 10.99 -2.80 9.90
N LEU A 166 12.15 -2.42 9.38
CA LEU A 166 12.31 -1.16 8.65
C LEU A 166 11.58 -1.18 7.30
N ASN A 167 11.54 -2.32 6.60
CA ASN A 167 10.72 -2.49 5.40
C ASN A 167 9.22 -2.37 5.72
N PHE A 168 8.74 -2.99 6.80
CA PHE A 168 7.35 -2.91 7.24
C PHE A 168 6.96 -1.46 7.58
N ILE A 169 7.79 -0.78 8.38
CA ILE A 169 7.56 0.61 8.77
C ILE A 169 7.58 1.53 7.55
N SER A 170 8.51 1.33 6.62
CA SER A 170 8.57 2.09 5.37
C SER A 170 7.32 1.91 4.53
N ALA A 171 6.84 0.68 4.38
CA ALA A 171 5.64 0.39 3.61
C ALA A 171 4.39 1.01 4.27
N CYS A 172 4.21 0.84 5.58
CA CYS A 172 3.12 1.47 6.33
C CYS A 172 3.19 3.01 6.28
N HIS A 173 4.39 3.60 6.34
CA HIS A 173 4.57 5.04 6.25
C HIS A 173 4.14 5.57 4.88
N VAL A 174 4.63 4.95 3.82
CA VAL A 174 4.35 5.35 2.44
C VAL A 174 2.86 5.22 2.10
N THR A 175 2.18 4.17 2.59
CA THR A 175 0.74 3.94 2.39
C THR A 175 -0.12 4.62 3.46
N ASN A 176 0.45 5.58 4.20
CA ASN A 176 -0.26 6.43 5.17
C ASN A 176 -1.02 5.64 6.26
N LEU A 177 -0.48 4.51 6.71
CA LEU A 177 -1.04 3.70 7.81
C LEU A 177 -0.53 4.12 9.19
N ILE A 178 0.58 4.85 9.25
CA ILE A 178 1.20 5.30 10.49
C ILE A 178 0.50 6.54 11.04
N ARG A 179 0.19 6.51 12.33
CA ARG A 179 -0.13 7.69 13.14
C ARG A 179 1.08 8.02 14.01
N MET A 180 1.55 9.26 13.91
CA MET A 180 2.57 9.78 14.80
C MET A 180 1.91 10.41 16.02
N THR A 181 2.45 10.14 17.21
CA THR A 181 2.06 10.91 18.39
C THR A 181 2.86 12.21 18.39
N SER A 182 2.19 13.33 18.17
CA SER A 182 2.79 14.63 18.45
C SER A 182 3.14 14.67 19.94
N ALA A 183 4.33 15.18 20.28
CA ALA A 183 4.65 15.49 21.67
C ALA A 183 3.75 16.67 22.11
N THR A 184 2.49 16.39 22.42
CA THR A 184 1.65 17.34 23.14
C THR A 184 2.26 17.48 24.51
N SER A 185 2.69 18.71 24.79
CA SER A 185 3.17 19.20 26.08
C SER A 185 2.41 18.53 27.23
N ALA A 186 3.05 17.57 27.89
CA ALA A 186 2.57 17.07 29.17
C ALA A 186 2.84 18.16 30.22
N GLY A 187 1.90 19.09 30.35
CA GLY A 187 1.83 20.15 31.37
C GLY A 187 0.59 20.99 31.06
N VAL A 188 -0.42 21.15 31.92
CA VAL A 188 -0.40 21.34 33.37
C VAL A 188 -1.70 20.72 33.93
N THR A 189 -1.61 19.72 34.82
CA THR A 189 -2.71 19.41 35.74
C THR A 189 -2.74 20.50 36.81
N ALA A 190 -3.47 21.58 36.54
CA ALA A 190 -3.93 22.49 37.57
C ALA A 190 -5.23 21.89 38.15
N SER A 191 -5.12 21.37 39.37
CA SER A 191 -6.26 21.11 40.24
C SER A 191 -7.12 22.36 40.37
N ALA A 192 -8.41 22.25 40.05
CA ALA A 192 -9.42 23.18 40.55
C ALA A 192 -10.77 22.45 40.70
N THR A 193 -11.08 22.16 41.97
CA THR A 193 -12.36 22.41 42.63
C THR A 193 -13.65 21.79 42.08
N VAL A 194 -14.09 20.76 42.82
CA VAL A 194 -15.46 20.47 43.28
C VAL A 194 -16.52 21.51 42.92
N GLY A 195 -17.52 21.09 42.14
CA GLY A 195 -18.75 21.82 41.88
C GLY A 195 -19.91 20.84 41.70
N LEU A 196 -20.71 20.70 42.76
CA LEU A 196 -21.93 19.92 42.91
C LEU A 196 -23.06 20.54 42.06
N GLY A 197 -23.83 19.75 41.29
CA GLY A 197 -24.99 20.31 40.58
C GLY A 197 -25.76 19.36 39.64
N SER A 198 -26.82 18.77 40.18
CA SER A 198 -28.11 18.41 39.56
C SER A 198 -28.17 17.60 38.24
N GLN A 199 -28.57 16.34 38.41
CA GLN A 199 -29.26 15.49 37.43
C GLN A 199 -30.67 16.02 37.13
N GLY A 200 -31.13 15.85 35.88
CA GLY A 200 -32.56 15.95 35.57
C GLY A 200 -32.90 16.19 34.10
N GLN A 201 -32.60 15.26 33.19
CA GLN A 201 -33.31 15.15 31.90
C GLN A 201 -33.48 13.67 31.51
N GLN A 202 -34.71 13.17 31.62
CA GLN A 202 -35.12 11.85 31.16
C GLN A 202 -35.60 11.90 29.70
N GLN A 203 -35.25 10.83 29.00
CA GLN A 203 -35.28 10.59 27.57
C GLN A 203 -36.70 10.47 26.98
N THR A 204 -36.88 11.09 25.82
CA THR A 204 -37.92 10.77 24.84
C THR A 204 -37.52 9.53 24.05
N VAL A 205 -38.34 8.48 24.17
CA VAL A 205 -38.20 7.21 23.44
C VAL A 205 -39.03 7.31 22.17
N HIS A 206 -38.38 7.31 21.00
CA HIS A 206 -39.03 7.02 19.72
C HIS A 206 -38.22 5.94 19.00
N THR A 207 -38.61 4.68 19.19
CA THR A 207 -38.15 3.56 18.35
C THR A 207 -39.28 3.22 17.40
N THR A 208 -39.06 3.49 16.11
CA THR A 208 -39.89 3.03 15.00
C THR A 208 -39.12 1.90 14.31
N ALA A 209 -39.66 0.69 14.34
CA ALA A 209 -39.51 -0.28 13.25
C ALA A 209 -40.47 -1.44 13.50
N ASN A 210 -41.49 -1.52 12.66
CA ASN A 210 -42.49 -2.56 12.65
C ASN A 210 -42.30 -3.40 11.38
N HIS A 211 -42.61 -4.69 11.52
CA HIS A 211 -42.97 -5.67 10.49
C HIS A 211 -41.89 -6.42 9.68
N SER A 212 -41.76 -7.68 10.11
CA SER A 212 -41.54 -8.88 9.31
C SER A 212 -42.46 -9.00 8.08
N ALA A 213 -41.96 -9.58 7.00
CA ALA A 213 -42.73 -10.44 6.10
C ALA A 213 -41.81 -11.41 5.35
N SER A 214 -42.36 -12.60 5.16
CA SER A 214 -41.73 -13.88 4.79
C SER A 214 -41.79 -14.17 3.28
N GLN A 215 -41.31 -15.37 2.91
CA GLN A 215 -41.59 -16.14 1.67
C GLN A 215 -40.80 -15.73 0.41
N GLN A 216 -40.38 -16.61 -0.51
CA GLN A 216 -40.43 -18.08 -0.67
C GLN A 216 -39.51 -18.43 -1.86
N VAL A 217 -38.87 -19.60 -1.81
CA VAL A 217 -38.80 -20.66 -2.84
C VAL A 217 -38.78 -20.25 -4.32
N SER A 218 -37.73 -20.65 -5.05
CA SER A 218 -37.86 -21.61 -6.17
C SER A 218 -36.50 -22.04 -6.71
N GLU A 219 -36.27 -23.35 -6.56
CA GLU A 219 -35.36 -24.16 -7.35
C GLU A 219 -35.82 -24.20 -8.81
N ASN A 220 -34.87 -24.29 -9.75
CA ASN A 220 -35.06 -25.15 -10.92
C ASN A 220 -33.70 -25.53 -11.50
N GLU A 221 -33.35 -26.80 -11.28
CA GLU A 221 -32.49 -27.57 -12.16
C GLU A 221 -33.10 -27.63 -13.56
N ASN A 222 -32.26 -27.53 -14.59
CA ASN A 222 -32.42 -28.47 -15.68
C ASN A 222 -31.08 -28.81 -16.32
N GLN A 223 -30.89 -30.12 -16.42
CA GLN A 223 -29.74 -30.87 -16.89
C GLN A 223 -29.79 -31.02 -18.41
N VAL A 224 -28.73 -31.64 -18.98
CA VAL A 224 -28.62 -32.40 -20.24
C VAL A 224 -27.61 -31.81 -21.23
N THR A 225 -26.71 -32.51 -21.95
CA THR A 225 -25.94 -33.78 -21.86
C THR A 225 -25.01 -33.77 -23.10
N GLN A 226 -23.72 -34.16 -22.96
CA GLN A 226 -22.81 -34.72 -24.01
C GLN A 226 -22.48 -33.86 -25.27
N ALA A 227 -21.38 -34.02 -26.01
CA ALA A 227 -20.19 -34.89 -26.01
C ALA A 227 -19.09 -34.22 -26.86
N ALA A 228 -17.83 -34.62 -26.67
CA ALA A 228 -16.70 -34.29 -27.53
C ALA A 228 -16.74 -35.06 -28.87
N PRO A 229 -15.95 -34.63 -29.87
CA PRO A 229 -14.80 -35.46 -30.25
C PRO A 229 -13.51 -34.68 -30.59
N VAL A 230 -12.43 -35.46 -30.65
CA VAL A 230 -11.00 -35.13 -30.84
C VAL A 230 -10.64 -35.09 -32.33
N ALA A 231 -9.76 -34.16 -32.77
CA ALA A 231 -8.49 -34.46 -33.49
C ALA A 231 -7.84 -33.27 -34.27
N SER A 232 -6.53 -33.13 -34.04
CA SER A 232 -5.43 -32.76 -34.97
C SER A 232 -4.94 -31.30 -35.12
N PRO A 233 -3.61 -31.10 -35.35
CA PRO A 233 -2.87 -29.91 -34.91
C PRO A 233 -2.51 -28.96 -36.07
N ALA A 234 -2.54 -27.65 -35.81
CA ALA A 234 -2.13 -26.63 -36.77
C ALA A 234 -0.93 -25.80 -36.26
N ARG A 235 0.11 -25.78 -37.11
CA ARG A 235 1.32 -24.95 -37.20
C ARG A 235 1.28 -23.59 -36.44
N PRO A 236 2.39 -23.14 -35.81
CA PRO A 236 2.43 -21.89 -35.06
C PRO A 236 2.26 -20.68 -35.99
N LYS A 237 1.17 -19.94 -35.81
CA LYS A 237 0.99 -18.60 -36.38
C LYS A 237 1.83 -17.61 -35.58
N GLN A 238 2.70 -16.88 -36.28
CA GLN A 238 3.38 -15.70 -35.75
C GLN A 238 2.35 -14.75 -35.12
N GLN A 239 2.53 -14.44 -33.83
CA GLN A 239 1.69 -13.48 -33.12
C GLN A 239 1.87 -12.09 -33.76
N PRO A 240 0.78 -11.37 -34.10
CA PRO A 240 0.90 -9.98 -34.49
C PRO A 240 1.39 -9.16 -33.29
N SER A 241 2.47 -8.41 -33.48
CA SER A 241 3.02 -7.44 -32.51
C SER A 241 1.88 -6.69 -31.82
N SER A 242 1.79 -6.81 -30.50
CA SER A 242 0.62 -6.36 -29.75
C SER A 242 0.39 -4.86 -29.94
N MET A 243 -0.87 -4.45 -29.99
CA MET A 243 -1.27 -3.04 -30.09
C MET A 243 -0.58 -2.17 -29.02
N LEU A 244 -0.30 -2.77 -27.86
CA LEU A 244 0.48 -2.20 -26.76
C LEU A 244 1.89 -1.81 -27.21
N GLN A 245 2.60 -2.65 -27.98
CA GLN A 245 3.93 -2.32 -28.52
C GLN A 245 3.91 -1.14 -29.51
N ARG A 246 2.87 -1.02 -30.36
CA ARG A 246 2.73 0.12 -31.28
C ARG A 246 2.41 1.42 -30.54
N LEU A 247 1.65 1.39 -29.44
CA LEU A 247 1.38 2.57 -28.63
C LEU A 247 2.54 2.95 -27.70
N LEU A 248 3.29 1.98 -27.18
CA LEU A 248 4.56 2.22 -26.50
C LEU A 248 5.54 2.96 -27.42
N LYS A 249 5.56 2.66 -28.72
CA LYS A 249 6.31 3.43 -29.72
C LYS A 249 5.82 4.89 -29.84
N LYS A 250 4.50 5.10 -29.87
CA LYS A 250 3.90 6.44 -30.02
C LYS A 250 4.18 7.38 -28.83
N LEU A 251 4.25 6.86 -27.61
CA LEU A 251 4.61 7.65 -26.41
C LEU A 251 6.10 8.01 -26.33
N THR A 252 6.94 7.28 -27.07
CA THR A 252 8.41 7.33 -27.00
C THR A 252 9.04 8.06 -28.19
N GLY A 253 8.22 8.55 -29.12
CA GLY A 253 8.66 9.40 -30.24
C GLY A 253 9.53 8.68 -31.27
N LYS A 254 9.46 7.34 -31.38
CA LYS A 254 10.17 6.53 -32.38
C LYS A 254 9.26 5.49 -33.04
#